data_AF-K7N1X6-F1
#
_entry.id   AF-K7N1X6-F1
#
_cell.length_a   1.000
_cell.length_b   1.000
_cell.length_c   1.000
_cell.angle_alpha   90.00
_cell.angle_beta   90.00
_cell.angle_gamma   90.00
#
_symmetry.space_group_name_H-M   'P 1'
#
loop_
_entity.id
_entity.type
_entity.pdbx_description
1 polymer ?
#
loop_
_entity_poly.entity_id
_entity_poly.type
_entity_poly.pdbx_seq_one_letter_code
_entity_poly.pdbx_strand_id
1 'polypeptide(L)' 'MAMPKGMLVLLVSTLLVCSLLGQHAEARPVQIDYGVIRRDTIVGCSKRHPANCKLPRANPWRRGCEDETRCRH' A
#
# COMPACT_ATOMS: atom_id res chain seq x y z
N MET A 1 -11.02 -32.19 34.82
CA MET A 1 -10.78 -33.36 33.94
C MET A 1 -9.32 -33.33 33.53
N ALA A 2 -8.49 -34.20 34.12
CA ALA A 2 -7.09 -34.29 33.70
C ALA A 2 -7.07 -34.84 32.27
N MET A 3 -6.46 -34.11 31.33
CA MET A 3 -6.31 -34.64 29.98
C MET A 3 -5.51 -35.94 30.04
N PRO A 4 -5.99 -37.03 29.41
CA PRO A 4 -5.21 -38.25 29.35
C PRO A 4 -3.89 -37.92 28.64
N LYS A 5 -2.76 -38.41 29.17
CA LYS A 5 -1.42 -38.11 28.65
C LYS A 5 -1.33 -38.34 27.13
N GLY A 6 -2.00 -39.38 26.62
CA GLY A 6 -2.07 -39.67 25.18
C GLY A 6 -2.72 -38.56 24.35
N MET A 7 -3.77 -37.90 24.85
CA MET A 7 -4.41 -36.77 24.16
C MET A 7 -3.47 -35.57 24.08
N LEU A 8 -2.71 -35.29 25.14
CA LEU A 8 -1.71 -34.23 25.14
C LEU A 8 -0.58 -34.51 24.11
N VAL A 9 -0.10 -35.75 24.05
CA VAL A 9 0.92 -36.15 23.05
C VAL A 9 0.40 -35.99 21.62
N LEU A 10 -0.84 -36.41 21.36
CA LEU A 10 -1.47 -36.26 20.03
C LEU A 10 -1.68 -34.79 19.65
N LEU A 11 -2.06 -33.94 20.61
CA LEU A 11 -2.26 -32.52 20.35
C LEU A 11 -0.93 -31.81 20.09
N VAL A 12 0.11 -32.11 20.87
CA VAL A 12 1.45 -31.53 20.64
C VAL A 12 2.04 -32.02 19.31
N SER A 13 1.88 -33.30 18.97
CA SER A 13 2.39 -33.83 17.69
C SER A 13 1.70 -33.21 16.49
N THR A 14 0.37 -33.05 16.54
CA THR A 14 -0.39 -32.38 15.47
C THR A 14 0.00 -30.91 15.33
N LEU A 15 0.15 -30.17 16.44
CA LEU A 15 0.62 -28.78 16.41
C LEU A 15 2.04 -28.65 15.83
N LEU A 16 2.94 -29.57 16.15
CA LEU A 16 4.29 -29.59 15.57
C LEU A 16 4.25 -29.83 14.07
N VAL A 17 3.46 -30.79 13.60
CA VAL A 17 3.27 -31.05 12.16
C VAL A 17 2.68 -29.84 11.46
N CYS A 18 1.64 -29.22 12.01
CA CYS A 18 1.06 -27.99 11.47
C CYS A 18 2.08 -26.85 11.39
N SER A 19 2.94 -26.70 12.40
CA SER A 19 3.98 -25.67 12.40
C SER A 19 5.03 -25.92 11.31
N LEU A 20 5.43 -27.17 11.10
CA LEU A 20 6.36 -27.54 10.02
C LEU A 20 5.77 -27.28 8.64
N LEU A 21 4.49 -27.63 8.44
CA LEU A 21 3.79 -27.36 7.18
C LEU A 21 3.56 -25.86 6.95
N GLY A 22 3.25 -25.11 8.02
CA GLY A 22 3.08 -23.66 7.99
C GLY A 22 4.33 -22.94 7.46
N GLN A 23 5.52 -23.37 7.85
CA GLN A 23 6.78 -22.79 7.34
C GLN A 23 6.96 -22.92 5.82
N HIS A 24 6.32 -23.91 5.18
CA HIS A 24 6.31 -24.05 3.73
C HIS A 24 5.21 -23.20 3.06
N ALA A 25 4.14 -22.87 3.79
CA ALA A 25 3.03 -22.07 3.31
C ALA A 25 3.26 -20.56 3.45
N GLU A 26 4.04 -20.14 4.45
CA GLU A 26 4.52 -18.76 4.52
C GLU A 26 5.28 -18.47 3.23
N ALA A 27 4.69 -17.58 2.40
CA ALA A 27 5.35 -17.06 1.21
C ALA A 27 6.75 -16.65 1.66
N ARG A 28 7.79 -17.33 1.15
CA ARG A 28 9.17 -17.08 1.55
C ARG A 28 9.35 -15.56 1.60
N PRO A 29 10.03 -14.97 2.59
CA PRO A 29 10.20 -13.51 2.66
C PRO A 29 10.82 -12.91 1.39
N VAL A 30 11.38 -13.77 0.52
CA VAL A 30 11.86 -13.46 -0.83
C VAL A 30 10.74 -13.10 -1.83
N GLN A 31 9.50 -13.55 -1.65
CA GLN A 31 8.42 -13.44 -2.66
C GLN A 31 7.50 -12.23 -2.47
N ILE A 32 7.31 -11.74 -1.24
CA ILE A 32 6.56 -10.50 -1.00
C ILE A 32 7.54 -9.42 -0.55
N ASP A 33 8.44 -9.03 -1.46
CA ASP A 33 9.27 -7.84 -1.29
C ASP A 33 8.52 -6.61 -1.81
N TYR A 34 8.47 -5.56 -0.99
CA TYR A 34 7.86 -4.26 -1.36
C TYR A 34 8.68 -3.50 -2.43
N GLY A 35 9.71 -4.11 -3.01
CA GLY A 35 10.57 -3.51 -4.03
C GLY A 35 9.81 -2.97 -5.24
N VAL A 36 8.68 -3.58 -5.62
CA VAL A 36 7.83 -3.08 -6.72
C VAL A 36 7.08 -1.83 -6.30
N ILE A 37 6.47 -1.83 -5.10
CA ILE A 37 5.76 -0.67 -4.55
C ILE A 37 6.71 0.51 -4.30
N ARG A 38 7.98 0.24 -3.92
CA ARG A 38 9.01 1.28 -3.80
C ARG A 38 9.28 2.03 -5.11
N ARG A 39 9.01 1.42 -6.26
CA ARG A 39 9.16 2.07 -7.58
C ARG A 39 7.86 2.69 -8.08
N ASP A 40 6.72 2.31 -7.49
CA ASP A 40 5.39 2.84 -7.83
C ASP A 40 5.09 4.14 -7.09
N THR A 41 6.04 5.08 -7.13
CA THR A 41 5.86 6.44 -6.62
C THR A 41 5.62 7.37 -7.80
N ILE A 42 4.59 8.21 -7.72
CA ILE A 42 4.34 9.27 -8.70
C ILE A 42 5.63 10.07 -8.88
N VAL A 43 6.13 10.14 -10.12
CA VAL A 43 7.41 10.80 -10.43
C VAL A 43 7.37 12.24 -9.93
N GLY A 44 8.22 12.57 -8.96
CA GLY A 44 8.27 13.90 -8.37
C GLY A 44 8.76 14.98 -9.35
N CYS A 45 8.54 16.24 -8.96
CA CYS A 45 9.16 17.40 -9.61
C CYS A 45 10.69 17.27 -9.60
N SER A 46 11.33 17.47 -10.76
CA SER A 46 12.79 17.46 -10.92
C SER A 46 13.20 18.23 -12.16
N LYS A 47 14.50 18.53 -12.34
CA LYS A 47 15.01 19.13 -13.60
C LYS A 47 14.67 18.30 -14.84
N ARG A 48 14.57 16.96 -14.69
CA ARG A 48 14.19 16.03 -15.77
C ARG A 48 12.68 15.99 -16.00
N HIS A 49 11.88 16.27 -14.98
CA HIS A 49 10.42 16.28 -15.03
C HIS A 49 9.86 17.63 -14.54
N PRO A 50 10.19 18.76 -15.21
CA PRO A 50 9.77 20.09 -14.77
C PRO A 50 8.25 20.29 -14.87
N ALA A 51 7.57 19.51 -15.73
CA ALA A 51 6.11 19.52 -15.84
C ALA A 51 5.42 19.16 -14.52
N ASN A 52 6.00 18.23 -13.74
CA ASN A 52 5.44 17.78 -12.45
C ASN A 52 5.62 18.83 -11.33
N CYS A 53 6.40 19.88 -11.58
CA CYS A 53 6.55 21.01 -10.67
C CYS A 53 5.37 21.99 -10.76
N LYS A 54 4.61 21.94 -11.86
CA LYS A 54 3.40 22.73 -12.02
C LYS A 54 2.25 21.92 -11.44
N LEU A 55 1.68 22.38 -10.34
CA LEU A 55 0.44 21.83 -9.83
C LEU A 55 -0.64 21.97 -10.93
N PRO A 56 -1.36 20.90 -11.29
CA PRO A 56 -2.46 21.02 -12.23
C PRO A 56 -3.45 22.04 -11.67
N ARG A 57 -3.95 22.91 -12.55
CA ARG A 57 -4.96 23.91 -12.16
C ARG A 57 -6.23 23.16 -11.78
N ALA A 58 -6.44 22.93 -10.48
CA ALA A 58 -7.53 22.12 -9.96
C ALA A 58 -8.92 22.62 -10.40
N ASN A 59 -9.07 23.93 -10.61
CA ASN A 59 -10.27 24.53 -11.14
C ASN A 59 -9.94 25.49 -12.29
N PRO A 60 -10.34 25.19 -13.55
CA PRO A 60 -10.14 26.09 -14.68
C PRO A 60 -11.07 27.31 -14.65
N TRP A 61 -12.06 27.35 -13.75
CA TRP A 61 -12.99 28.47 -13.60
C TRP A 61 -12.24 29.78 -13.37
N ARG A 62 -12.52 30.77 -14.22
CA ARG A 62 -12.20 32.17 -13.97
C ARG A 62 -13.52 32.86 -13.74
N ARG A 63 -13.62 33.69 -12.70
CA ARG A 63 -14.76 34.60 -12.59
C ARG A 63 -14.82 35.42 -13.88
N GLY A 64 -15.97 35.46 -14.53
CA GLY A 64 -16.22 36.44 -15.59
C GLY A 64 -16.16 37.85 -15.01
N CYS A 65 -16.15 38.88 -15.86
CA CYS A 65 -16.56 40.18 -15.35
C CYS A 65 -18.08 40.17 -15.29
N GLU A 66 -18.65 40.02 -14.10
CA GLU A 66 -20.09 40.23 -13.90
C GLU A 66 -20.34 41.74 -14.08
N ASP A 67 -21.48 42.16 -14.63
CA ASP A 67 -21.75 43.58 -14.90
C ASP A 67 -21.61 44.45 -13.65
N GLU A 68 -21.93 43.89 -12.47
CA GLU A 68 -21.75 44.53 -11.16
C GLU A 68 -20.28 44.80 -10.82
N THR A 69 -19.33 44.07 -11.41
CA THR A 69 -17.90 44.19 -11.14
C THR A 69 -17.23 45.33 -11.92
N ARG A 70 -17.93 45.97 -12.88
CA ARG A 70 -17.49 47.18 -13.63
C ARG A 70 -16.03 47.13 -14.11
N CYS A 71 -15.59 46.01 -14.68
CA CYS A 71 -14.19 45.86 -15.07
C CYS A 71 -13.83 46.84 -16.20
N ARG A 72 -12.69 47.53 -16.06
CA ARG A 72 -12.06 48.26 -17.16
C ARG A 72 -11.36 47.25 -18.07
N HIS A 73 -11.80 47.14 -19.31
CA HIS A 73 -11.00 46.54 -20.38
C HIS A 73 -9.90 47.51 -20.81
#